data_AF-A0A953IUE2-F1
#
_entry.id   AF-A0A953IUE2-F1
#
_cell.length_a   1.000
_cell.length_b   1.000
_cell.length_c   1.000
_cell.angle_alpha   90.00
_cell.angle_beta   90.00
_cell.angle_gamma   90.00
#
_symmetry.space_group_name_H-M   'P 1'
#
loop_
_entity.id
_entity.type
_entity.pdbx_description
1 polymer ?
#
loop_
_entity_poly.entity_id
_entity_poly.type
_entity_poly.pdbx_seq_one_letter_code
_entity_poly.pdbx_strand_id
1 'polypeptide(L)'
;MTDAAARDSTPRKGRWSGFLRRTGAMTVKEFIQLRRDRVSFVMIIAIPLMQLILFGYAINTTPRNLPTAVLLQESSDIGRSILKAMQNTRYFSVIYQVQDEEEFDQLRASGKALFGVEIPRGFERAVRRGDRPAMLVAADATDPVAAGSALGALQQLT
;
A
#
# COMPACT_ATOMS: atom_id res chain seq x y z
N MET A 1 59.33 45.10 7.83
CA MET A 1 58.55 45.86 8.82
C MET A 1 57.30 46.35 8.12
N THR A 2 56.25 45.53 8.12
CA THR A 2 55.15 45.56 9.10
C THR A 2 54.24 46.76 8.85
N ASP A 3 53.04 46.53 8.31
CA ASP A 3 51.91 46.55 9.22
C ASP A 3 50.72 45.76 8.69
N ALA A 4 50.19 44.94 9.58
CA ALA A 4 49.07 44.06 9.40
C ALA A 4 47.83 44.84 9.85
N ALA A 5 47.08 45.44 8.93
CA ALA A 5 45.77 45.98 9.24
C ALA A 5 44.73 44.87 9.10
N ALA A 6 44.59 44.10 10.18
CA ALA A 6 43.56 43.09 10.38
C ALA A 6 42.16 43.67 10.09
N ARG A 7 41.47 43.07 9.11
CA ARG A 7 40.07 43.36 8.82
C ARG A 7 39.20 42.68 9.88
N ASP A 8 38.53 43.52 10.65
CA ASP A 8 37.64 43.17 11.75
C ASP A 8 36.47 42.29 11.29
N SER A 9 36.47 41.02 11.70
CA SER A 9 35.40 40.06 11.42
C SER A 9 34.52 39.91 12.67
N THR A 10 33.56 40.82 12.85
CA THR A 10 32.57 40.71 13.93
C THR A 10 31.51 39.63 13.59
N PRO A 11 31.26 38.65 14.48
CA PRO A 11 30.31 37.57 14.20
C PRO A 11 28.87 38.05 14.42
N ARG A 12 28.03 37.92 13.39
CA ARG A 12 26.62 38.35 13.38
C ARG A 12 25.74 37.41 14.23
N LYS A 13 25.79 37.53 15.55
CA LYS A 13 25.02 36.72 16.50
C LYS A 13 23.57 37.24 16.61
N GLY A 14 22.58 36.36 16.39
CA GLY A 14 21.25 36.51 17.01
C GLY A 14 20.01 36.75 16.15
N ARG A 15 20.03 36.59 14.81
CA ARG A 15 18.81 36.80 13.98
C ARG A 15 17.71 35.74 14.21
N TRP A 16 18.09 34.56 14.70
CA TRP A 16 17.19 33.41 14.84
C TRP A 16 16.28 33.47 16.08
N SER A 17 16.74 34.03 17.20
CA SER A 17 15.94 34.09 18.44
C SER A 17 14.77 35.07 18.33
N GLY A 18 14.97 36.23 17.69
CA GLY A 18 13.91 37.21 17.44
C GLY A 18 12.85 36.70 16.47
N PHE A 19 13.26 35.95 15.45
CA PHE A 19 12.34 35.30 14.50
C PHE A 19 11.47 34.25 15.21
N LEU A 20 12.06 33.34 15.99
CA LEU A 20 11.33 32.31 16.74
C LEU A 20 10.31 32.90 17.72
N ARG A 21 10.68 33.98 18.42
CA ARG A 21 9.78 34.66 19.37
C ARG A 21 8.60 35.33 18.67
N ARG A 22 8.82 35.92 17.49
CA ARG A 22 7.77 36.55 16.68
C ARG A 22 6.83 35.52 16.05
N THR A 23 7.39 34.44 15.51
CA THR A 23 6.60 33.33 14.93
C THR A 23 5.74 32.68 16.00
N GLY A 24 6.29 32.38 17.18
CA GLY A 24 5.50 31.84 18.29
C GLY A 24 4.37 32.77 18.74
N ALA A 25 4.63 34.08 18.84
CA ALA A 25 3.60 35.05 19.19
C ALA A 25 2.48 35.14 18.12
N MET A 26 2.82 35.05 16.83
CA MET A 26 1.84 34.98 15.75
C MET A 26 1.02 33.68 15.81
N THR A 27 1.67 32.53 16.00
CA THR A 27 0.99 31.23 16.13
C THR A 27 -0.01 31.24 17.28
N VAL A 28 0.36 31.79 18.45
CA VAL A 28 -0.55 31.90 19.59
C VAL A 28 -1.74 32.81 19.28
N LYS A 29 -1.51 33.95 18.61
CA LYS A 29 -2.59 34.86 18.19
C LYS A 29 -3.58 34.16 17.26
N GLU A 30 -3.09 33.48 16.23
CA GLU A 30 -3.93 32.76 15.27
C GLU A 30 -4.66 31.57 15.92
N PHE A 31 -4.02 30.86 16.85
CA PHE A 31 -4.67 29.75 17.56
C PHE A 31 -5.82 30.22 18.45
N ILE A 32 -5.66 31.36 19.14
CA ILE A 32 -6.74 31.98 19.92
C ILE A 32 -7.87 32.43 18.98
N GLN A 33 -7.53 32.96 17.81
CA GLN A 33 -8.49 33.40 16.81
C GLN A 33 -9.30 32.21 16.23
N LEU A 34 -8.63 31.11 15.91
CA LEU A 34 -9.25 29.84 15.47
C LEU A 34 -10.18 29.26 16.54
N ARG A 35 -9.78 29.29 17.83
CA ARG A 35 -10.62 28.81 18.94
C ARG A 35 -11.90 29.64 19.12
N ARG A 36 -11.87 30.93 18.79
CA ARG A 36 -13.03 31.84 18.89
C ARG A 36 -13.99 31.67 17.71
N ASP A 37 -13.46 31.38 16.52
CA ASP A 37 -14.25 31.04 15.35
C ASP A 37 -14.73 29.58 15.41
N ARG A 38 -15.86 29.38 16.11
CA ARG A 38 -16.46 28.06 16.33
C ARG A 38 -16.81 27.34 15.02
N VAL A 39 -17.21 28.08 13.98
CA VAL A 39 -17.62 27.48 12.70
C VAL A 39 -16.40 26.92 11.99
N SER A 40 -15.34 27.71 11.87
CA SER A 40 -14.07 27.25 11.29
C SER A 40 -13.45 26.10 12.09
N PHE A 41 -13.46 26.20 13.42
CA PHE A 41 -12.97 25.13 14.29
C PHE A 41 -13.74 23.82 14.11
N VAL A 42 -15.08 23.90 14.01
CA VAL A 42 -15.93 22.73 13.74
C VAL A 42 -15.64 22.17 12.36
N MET A 43 -15.50 22.97 11.31
CA MET A 43 -15.19 22.45 9.96
C MET A 43 -13.84 21.73 9.90
N ILE A 44 -12.81 22.30 10.54
CA ILE A 44 -11.46 21.73 10.60
C ILE A 44 -11.47 20.32 11.24
N ILE A 45 -12.39 20.05 12.16
CA ILE A 45 -12.50 18.75 12.84
C ILE A 45 -13.55 17.86 12.16
N ALA A 46 -14.72 18.41 11.84
CA ALA A 46 -15.87 17.67 11.32
C ALA A 46 -15.62 17.11 9.92
N ILE A 47 -14.99 17.88 9.03
CA ILE A 47 -14.69 17.40 7.67
C ILE A 47 -13.79 16.16 7.71
N PRO A 48 -12.60 16.17 8.37
CA PRO A 48 -11.76 14.98 8.43
C PRO A 48 -12.40 13.84 9.22
N LEU A 49 -13.22 14.11 10.25
CA LEU A 49 -13.98 13.07 10.94
C LEU A 49 -15.05 12.43 10.04
N MET A 50 -15.80 13.23 9.28
CA MET A 50 -16.76 12.71 8.31
C MET A 50 -16.06 11.92 7.21
N GLN A 51 -14.89 12.39 6.73
CA GLN A 51 -14.06 11.65 5.80
C GLN A 51 -13.60 10.31 6.40
N LEU A 52 -13.18 10.29 7.66
CA LEU A 52 -12.78 9.06 8.35
C LEU A 52 -13.94 8.07 8.50
N ILE A 53 -15.14 8.56 8.86
CA ILE A 53 -16.34 7.72 8.97
C ILE A 53 -16.75 7.21 7.58
N LEU A 54 -16.75 8.10 6.58
CA LEU A 54 -17.08 7.75 5.20
C LEU A 54 -16.10 6.71 4.68
N PHE A 55 -14.79 6.90 4.82
CA PHE A 55 -13.81 5.90 4.41
C PHE A 55 -13.87 4.64 5.27
N GLY A 56 -14.13 4.75 6.57
CA GLY A 56 -14.31 3.60 7.45
C GLY A 56 -15.52 2.73 7.10
N TYR A 57 -16.57 3.33 6.53
CA TYR A 57 -17.78 2.63 6.11
C TYR A 57 -17.77 2.26 4.61
N ALA A 58 -17.24 3.13 3.76
CA ALA A 58 -17.24 2.97 2.30
C ALA A 58 -16.07 2.11 1.81
N ILE A 59 -14.94 2.08 2.53
CA ILE A 59 -13.84 1.16 2.20
C ILE A 59 -14.13 -0.18 2.87
N ASN A 60 -14.42 -1.20 2.07
CA ASN A 60 -14.47 -2.57 2.56
C ASN A 60 -13.04 -3.08 2.79
N THR A 61 -12.59 -3.06 4.04
CA THR A 61 -11.24 -3.52 4.44
C THR A 61 -11.06 -5.04 4.33
N THR A 62 -12.15 -5.79 4.10
CA THR A 62 -12.11 -7.23 3.79
C THR A 62 -12.66 -7.48 2.38
N PRO A 63 -11.84 -7.31 1.34
CA PRO A 63 -12.24 -7.69 -0.01
C PRO A 63 -12.43 -9.21 -0.02
N ARG A 64 -13.68 -9.65 -0.14
CA ARG A 64 -14.03 -11.07 -0.28
C ARG A 64 -14.42 -11.31 -1.72
N ASN A 65 -14.14 -12.51 -2.21
CA ASN A 65 -14.47 -12.94 -3.57
C ASN A 65 -13.77 -12.14 -4.68
N LEU A 66 -12.49 -11.80 -4.51
CA LEU A 66 -11.72 -11.15 -5.56
C LEU A 66 -11.59 -12.10 -6.76
N PRO A 67 -12.09 -11.72 -7.95
CA PRO A 67 -11.96 -12.52 -9.17
C PRO A 67 -10.50 -12.84 -9.46
N THR A 68 -10.16 -14.12 -9.37
CA THR A 68 -8.77 -14.60 -9.48
C THR A 68 -8.67 -15.64 -10.58
N ALA A 69 -7.71 -15.46 -11.48
CA ALA A 69 -7.25 -16.47 -12.41
C ALA A 69 -5.99 -17.14 -11.86
N VAL A 70 -5.90 -18.46 -11.99
CA VAL A 70 -4.72 -19.22 -11.60
C VAL A 70 -4.19 -19.97 -12.81
N LEU A 71 -2.95 -19.67 -13.20
CA LEU A 71 -2.19 -20.38 -14.22
C LEU A 71 -1.39 -21.49 -13.55
N LEU A 72 -1.81 -22.74 -13.78
CA LEU A 72 -1.14 -23.93 -13.30
C LEU A 72 -0.46 -24.64 -14.47
N GLN A 73 0.83 -24.38 -14.68
CA GLN A 73 1.56 -24.93 -15.84
C GLN A 73 1.93 -26.42 -15.69
N GLU A 74 1.79 -27.00 -14.49
CA GLU A 74 2.06 -28.42 -14.20
C GLU A 74 1.01 -28.98 -13.23
N SER A 75 0.44 -30.14 -13.57
CA SER A 75 -0.48 -30.87 -12.68
C SER A 75 0.28 -31.50 -11.51
N SER A 76 0.51 -30.72 -10.46
CA SER A 76 1.23 -31.09 -9.24
C SER A 76 0.29 -31.22 -8.04
N ASP A 77 0.64 -32.07 -7.07
CA ASP A 77 -0.09 -32.15 -5.80
C ASP A 77 0.09 -30.87 -4.99
N ILE A 78 1.30 -30.30 -5.02
CA ILE A 78 1.62 -29.04 -4.36
C ILE A 78 0.80 -27.89 -4.96
N GLY A 79 0.76 -27.76 -6.29
CA GLY A 79 -0.03 -26.72 -6.96
C GLY A 79 -1.52 -26.81 -6.64
N ARG A 80 -2.08 -28.03 -6.62
CA ARG A 80 -3.48 -28.27 -6.21
C ARG A 80 -3.73 -27.95 -4.74
N SER A 81 -2.77 -28.20 -3.86
CA SER A 81 -2.86 -27.85 -2.44
C SER A 81 -2.85 -26.33 -2.24
N ILE A 82 -1.98 -25.61 -2.94
CA ILE A 82 -1.94 -24.13 -2.89
C ILE A 82 -3.24 -23.53 -3.40
N LEU A 83 -3.77 -24.05 -4.51
CA LEU A 83 -5.06 -23.64 -5.05
C LEU A 83 -6.18 -23.80 -4.03
N LYS A 84 -6.26 -24.95 -3.35
CA LYS A 84 -7.24 -25.19 -2.29
C LYS A 84 -7.02 -24.27 -1.08
N ALA A 85 -5.77 -24.03 -0.69
CA ALA A 85 -5.45 -23.13 0.40
C ALA A 85 -5.92 -21.70 0.11
N MET A 86 -5.67 -21.20 -1.10
CA MET A 86 -6.17 -19.90 -1.57
C MET A 86 -7.70 -19.82 -1.53
N GLN A 87 -8.40 -20.83 -2.03
CA GLN A 87 -9.88 -20.90 -1.99
C GLN A 87 -10.41 -20.89 -0.55
N ASN A 88 -9.71 -21.53 0.39
CA ASN A 88 -10.11 -21.57 1.79
C ASN A 88 -10.01 -20.20 2.50
N THR A 89 -9.14 -19.30 2.04
CA THR A 89 -8.98 -17.97 2.64
C THR A 89 -10.20 -17.05 2.42
N ARG A 90 -11.11 -17.38 1.48
CA ARG A 90 -12.26 -16.56 1.05
C ARG A 90 -11.93 -15.15 0.53
N TYR A 91 -10.65 -14.78 0.46
CA TYR A 91 -10.18 -13.57 -0.22
C TYR A 91 -10.26 -13.76 -1.74
N PHE A 92 -9.81 -14.93 -2.22
CA PHE A 92 -9.78 -15.26 -3.64
C PHE A 92 -11.04 -16.04 -4.04
N SER A 93 -11.77 -15.51 -5.03
CA SER A 93 -12.71 -16.31 -5.82
C SER A 93 -11.96 -16.81 -7.04
N VAL A 94 -11.53 -18.07 -7.03
CA VAL A 94 -10.87 -18.66 -8.21
C VAL A 94 -11.95 -18.97 -9.24
N ILE A 95 -12.07 -18.14 -10.25
CA ILE A 95 -13.09 -18.26 -11.29
C ILE A 95 -12.54 -19.02 -12.49
N TYR A 96 -11.22 -18.94 -12.72
CA TYR A 96 -10.56 -19.53 -13.87
C TYR A 96 -9.29 -20.26 -13.44
N GLN A 97 -9.23 -21.54 -13.78
CA GLN A 97 -8.00 -22.34 -13.71
C GLN A 97 -7.55 -22.60 -15.13
N VAL A 98 -6.45 -21.98 -15.52
CA VAL A 98 -5.91 -22.06 -16.88
C VAL A 98 -4.59 -22.81 -16.86
N GLN A 99 -4.31 -23.53 -17.94
CA GLN A 99 -3.03 -24.22 -18.14
C GLN A 99 -2.18 -23.53 -19.21
N ASP A 100 -2.78 -22.60 -19.95
CA ASP A 100 -2.18 -21.87 -21.04
C ASP A 100 -1.96 -20.40 -20.66
N GLU A 101 -0.80 -19.87 -21.03
CA GLU A 101 -0.39 -18.50 -20.70
C GLU A 101 -1.15 -17.47 -21.53
N GLU A 102 -1.51 -17.78 -22.78
CA GLU A 102 -2.30 -16.87 -23.62
C GLU A 102 -3.72 -16.69 -23.06
N GLU A 103 -4.34 -17.77 -22.58
CA GLU A 103 -5.65 -17.71 -21.93
C GLU A 103 -5.60 -16.90 -20.63
N PHE A 104 -4.54 -17.06 -19.85
CA PHE A 104 -4.30 -16.27 -18.62
C PHE A 104 -4.18 -14.78 -18.94
N ASP A 105 -3.39 -14.42 -19.95
CA ASP A 105 -3.20 -13.03 -20.36
C ASP A 105 -4.48 -12.42 -20.93
N GLN A 106 -5.30 -13.17 -21.66
CA GLN A 106 -6.61 -12.72 -22.13
C GLN A 106 -7.57 -12.44 -20.97
N LEU A 107 -7.61 -13.31 -19.95
CA LEU A 107 -8.43 -13.11 -18.76
C LEU A 107 -8.00 -11.89 -17.95
N ARG A 108 -6.69 -11.64 -17.87
CA ARG A 108 -6.11 -10.45 -17.24
C ARG A 108 -6.42 -9.18 -18.04
N ALA A 109 -6.20 -9.19 -19.36
CA ALA A 109 -6.43 -8.05 -20.24
C ALA A 109 -7.92 -7.67 -20.35
N SER A 110 -8.82 -8.66 -20.26
CA SER A 110 -10.27 -8.43 -20.29
C SER A 110 -10.84 -7.89 -18.98
N GLY A 111 -10.05 -7.80 -17.91
CA GLY A 111 -10.49 -7.34 -16.58
C GLY A 111 -11.42 -8.33 -15.87
N LYS A 112 -11.59 -9.55 -16.40
CA LYS A 112 -12.40 -10.60 -15.76
C LYS A 112 -11.72 -11.18 -14.53
N ALA A 113 -10.39 -11.16 -14.50
CA ALA A 113 -9.58 -11.52 -13.35
C ALA A 113 -8.86 -10.26 -12.83
N LEU A 114 -9.20 -9.85 -11.62
CA LEU A 114 -8.53 -8.75 -10.91
C LEU A 114 -7.21 -9.21 -10.27
N PHE A 115 -7.07 -10.52 -10.06
CA PHE A 115 -5.84 -11.14 -9.56
C PHE A 115 -5.43 -12.30 -10.48
N GLY A 116 -4.12 -12.43 -10.67
CA GLY A 116 -3.50 -13.52 -11.40
C GLY A 116 -2.44 -14.19 -10.55
N VAL A 117 -2.49 -15.50 -10.41
CA VAL A 117 -1.43 -16.28 -9.75
C VAL A 117 -0.88 -17.29 -10.75
N GLU A 118 0.43 -17.25 -10.97
CA GLU A 118 1.12 -18.16 -11.88
C GLU A 118 2.07 -19.06 -11.10
N ILE A 119 1.85 -20.37 -11.26
CA ILE A 119 2.69 -21.43 -10.71
C ILE A 119 3.50 -22.03 -11.87
N PRO A 120 4.82 -21.77 -11.95
CA PRO A 120 5.63 -22.19 -13.08
C PRO A 120 5.85 -23.70 -13.10
N ARG A 121 6.21 -24.24 -14.28
CA ARG A 121 6.61 -25.65 -14.42
C ARG A 121 7.82 -25.97 -13.53
N GLY A 122 7.81 -27.15 -12.90
CA GLY A 122 8.90 -27.60 -12.03
C GLY A 122 8.87 -27.02 -10.62
N PHE A 123 7.83 -26.25 -10.27
CA PHE A 123 7.64 -25.71 -8.92
C PHE A 123 7.67 -26.80 -7.85
N GLU A 124 6.94 -27.90 -8.04
CA GLU A 124 6.93 -29.02 -7.09
C GLU A 124 8.32 -29.64 -6.93
N ARG A 125 9.04 -29.83 -8.03
CA ARG A 125 10.41 -30.39 -8.00
C ARG A 125 11.36 -29.47 -7.24
N ALA A 126 11.27 -28.16 -7.44
CA ALA A 126 12.07 -27.18 -6.70
C ALA A 126 11.74 -27.19 -5.21
N VAL A 127 10.46 -27.14 -4.83
CA VAL A 127 10.03 -27.21 -3.42
C VAL A 127 10.51 -28.51 -2.75
N ARG A 128 10.38 -29.66 -3.42
CA ARG A 128 10.83 -30.96 -2.87
C ARG A 128 12.34 -31.06 -2.70
N ARG A 129 13.13 -30.31 -3.48
CA ARG A 129 14.59 -30.21 -3.31
C ARG A 129 15.00 -29.28 -2.17
N GLY A 130 14.06 -28.60 -1.53
CA GLY A 130 14.33 -27.57 -0.53
C GLY A 130 14.60 -26.18 -1.12
N ASP A 131 14.42 -26.01 -2.43
CA ASP A 131 14.50 -24.69 -3.08
C ASP A 131 13.26 -23.85 -2.71
N ARG A 132 13.38 -22.52 -2.86
CA ARG A 132 12.26 -21.57 -2.72
C ARG A 132 11.91 -20.97 -4.08
N PRO A 133 11.20 -21.71 -4.96
CA PRO A 133 10.83 -21.20 -6.27
C PRO A 133 9.89 -20.00 -6.15
N ALA A 134 10.09 -18.98 -6.98
CA ALA A 134 9.22 -17.81 -7.02
C ALA A 134 7.89 -18.15 -7.70
N MET A 135 6.80 -17.66 -7.12
CA MET A 135 5.47 -17.65 -7.72
C MET A 135 5.15 -16.21 -8.13
N LEU A 136 4.57 -16.03 -9.31
CA LEU A 136 4.16 -14.70 -9.75
C LEU A 136 2.73 -14.43 -9.29
N VAL A 137 2.55 -13.25 -8.67
CA VAL A 137 1.25 -12.76 -8.23
C VAL A 137 1.05 -11.39 -8.86
N ALA A 138 0.11 -11.31 -9.79
CA ALA A 138 -0.36 -10.07 -10.40
C ALA A 138 -1.66 -9.62 -9.71
N ALA A 139 -1.74 -8.34 -9.37
CA ALA A 139 -2.92 -7.73 -8.77
C ALA A 139 -3.26 -6.45 -9.54
N ASP A 140 -4.54 -6.23 -9.82
CA ASP A 140 -5.03 -4.97 -10.33
C ASP A 140 -4.86 -3.87 -9.26
N ALA A 141 -4.10 -2.84 -9.61
CA ALA A 141 -3.78 -1.72 -8.72
C ALA A 141 -4.88 -0.64 -8.65
N THR A 142 -6.00 -0.82 -9.39
CA THR A 142 -7.13 0.11 -9.37
C THR A 142 -7.79 0.22 -7.99
N ASP A 143 -7.74 -0.85 -7.18
CA ASP A 143 -8.08 -0.84 -5.76
C ASP A 143 -6.85 -1.21 -4.91
N PRO A 144 -6.09 -0.22 -4.41
CA PRO A 144 -4.88 -0.48 -3.63
C PRO A 144 -5.17 -1.15 -2.27
N VAL A 145 -6.38 -0.99 -1.73
CA VAL A 145 -6.78 -1.64 -0.47
C VAL A 145 -7.02 -3.13 -0.72
N ALA A 146 -7.71 -3.47 -1.81
CA ALA A 146 -7.92 -4.85 -2.20
C ALA A 146 -6.62 -5.55 -2.60
N ALA A 147 -5.78 -4.90 -3.41
CA ALA A 147 -4.47 -5.40 -3.80
C ALA A 147 -3.58 -5.68 -2.57
N GLY A 148 -3.50 -4.73 -1.64
CA GLY A 148 -2.70 -4.87 -0.42
C GLY A 148 -3.15 -6.03 0.47
N SER A 149 -4.45 -6.15 0.72
CA SER A 149 -5.01 -7.22 1.55
C SER A 149 -4.81 -8.62 0.94
N ALA A 150 -5.02 -8.76 -0.38
CA ALA A 150 -4.82 -10.02 -1.08
C ALA A 150 -3.34 -10.45 -1.09
N LEU A 151 -2.41 -9.53 -1.36
CA LEU A 151 -0.98 -9.81 -1.30
C LEU A 151 -0.54 -10.26 0.11
N GLY A 152 -1.06 -9.61 1.16
CA GLY A 152 -0.81 -10.02 2.54
C GLY A 152 -1.34 -11.42 2.87
N ALA A 153 -2.50 -11.81 2.33
CA ALA A 153 -3.05 -13.15 2.52
C ALA A 153 -2.17 -14.24 1.87
N LEU A 154 -1.61 -13.97 0.68
CA LEU A 154 -0.71 -14.91 0.00
C LEU A 154 0.61 -15.11 0.73
N GLN A 155 1.15 -14.06 1.33
CA GLN A 155 2.37 -14.15 2.15
C GLN A 155 2.22 -15.07 3.37
N GLN A 156 0.99 -15.32 3.85
CA GLN A 156 0.74 -16.27 4.94
C GLN A 156 0.69 -17.73 4.47
N LEU A 157 0.56 -17.97 3.16
CA LEU A 157 0.45 -19.30 2.56
C LEU A 157 1.79 -19.88 2.08
N THR A 158 2.84 -19.06 2.00
CA THR A 158 4.21 -19.41 1.55
C THR A 158 5.22 -19.25 2.67
#